data_AF-B7ATG0-F1
#
_entry.id   AF-B7ATG0-F1
#
_cell.length_a   1.000
_cell.length_b   1.000
_cell.length_c   1.000
_cell.angle_alpha   90.00
_cell.angle_beta   90.00
_cell.angle_gamma   90.00
#
_symmetry.space_group_name_H-M   'P 1'
#
loop_
_entity.id
_entity.type
_entity.pdbx_description
1 polymer ?
#
loop_
_entity_poly.entity_id
_entity_poly.type
_entity_poly.pdbx_seq_one_letter_code
_entity_poly.pdbx_strand_id
1 'polypeptide(L)'
;MADYNKRKNADNERINIKQRQAEGIAAAKARGVKFGRPSIPIPDNFNQMHRAWREGKITLEEAAKACNMCSKTFYGKAVKYERF
;
A
#
# COMPACT_ATOMS: atom_id res chain seq x y z
N MET A 1 -26.13 -34.34 20.90
CA MET A 1 -24.94 -33.86 21.64
C MET A 1 -23.68 -33.72 20.78
N ALA A 2 -23.31 -34.70 19.95
CA ALA A 2 -22.05 -34.69 19.19
C ALA A 2 -21.92 -33.51 18.20
N ASP A 3 -22.97 -33.18 17.45
CA ASP A 3 -22.95 -32.07 16.48
C ASP A 3 -22.84 -30.68 17.12
N TYR A 4 -23.43 -30.49 18.30
CA TYR A 4 -23.35 -29.24 19.05
C TYR A 4 -21.92 -28.97 19.54
N ASN A 5 -21.26 -30.00 20.07
CA ASN A 5 -19.87 -29.90 20.51
C ASN A 5 -18.90 -29.69 19.34
N LYS A 6 -19.17 -30.31 18.19
CA LYS A 6 -18.38 -30.13 16.97
C LYS A 6 -18.43 -28.69 16.45
N ARG A 7 -19.62 -28.08 16.40
CA ARG A 7 -19.81 -26.67 16.02
C ARG A 7 -19.11 -25.71 17.00
N LYS A 8 -19.32 -25.91 18.30
CA LYS A 8 -18.72 -25.08 19.36
C LYS A 8 -17.19 -25.11 19.30
N ASN A 9 -16.59 -26.26 19.00
CA ASN A 9 -15.13 -26.38 18.84
C ASN A 9 -14.63 -25.63 17.59
N ALA A 10 -15.32 -25.76 16.46
CA ALA A 10 -14.97 -25.03 15.24
C ALA A 10 -15.04 -23.51 15.41
N ASP A 11 -16.06 -23.01 16.13
CA ASP A 11 -16.20 -21.58 16.42
C ASP A 11 -15.09 -21.06 17.35
N ASN A 12 -14.76 -21.84 18.39
CA ASN A 12 -13.68 -21.51 19.33
C ASN A 12 -12.31 -21.51 18.66
N GLU A 13 -12.02 -22.48 17.80
CA GLU A 13 -10.76 -22.53 17.05
C GLU A 13 -10.60 -21.29 16.15
N ARG A 14 -11.66 -20.88 15.46
CA ARG A 14 -11.64 -19.68 14.62
C ARG A 14 -11.35 -18.41 15.41
N ILE A 15 -11.93 -18.27 16.60
CA ILE A 15 -11.70 -17.13 17.50
C ILE A 15 -10.25 -17.13 17.99
N ASN A 16 -9.74 -18.27 18.43
CA ASN A 16 -8.37 -18.42 18.93
C ASN A 16 -7.32 -18.10 17.86
N ILE A 17 -7.55 -18.54 16.61
CA ILE A 17 -6.65 -18.24 15.49
C ILE A 17 -6.61 -16.74 15.20
N LYS A 18 -7.77 -16.07 15.17
CA LYS A 18 -7.86 -14.62 14.95
C LYS A 18 -7.18 -13.83 16.06
N GLN A 19 -7.38 -14.25 17.31
CA GLN A 19 -6.76 -13.61 18.47
C GLN A 19 -5.23 -13.67 18.39
N ARG A 20 -4.68 -14.87 18.15
CA ARG A 20 -3.22 -15.06 18.00
C ARG A 20 -2.65 -14.32 16.79
N GLN A 21 -3.40 -14.25 15.69
CA GLN A 21 -2.99 -13.46 14.52
C GLN A 21 -2.91 -11.97 14.86
N ALA A 22 -3.89 -11.44 15.58
CA ALA A 22 -3.89 -10.05 16.01
C ALA A 22 -2.70 -9.75 16.95
N GLU A 23 -2.44 -10.62 17.91
CA GLU A 23 -1.28 -10.54 18.81
C GLU A 23 0.04 -10.57 18.03
N GLY A 24 0.17 -11.47 17.05
CA GLY A 24 1.35 -11.58 16.19
C GLY A 24 1.57 -10.33 15.33
N ILE A 25 0.50 -9.77 14.74
CA ILE A 25 0.56 -8.52 13.98
C ILE A 25 0.98 -7.35 14.88
N ALA A 26 0.43 -7.28 16.11
CA ALA A 26 0.79 -6.25 17.07
C ALA A 26 2.27 -6.32 17.46
N ALA A 27 2.77 -7.52 17.79
CA ALA A 27 4.18 -7.74 18.12
C ALA A 27 5.11 -7.43 16.93
N ALA A 28 4.70 -7.72 15.69
CA ALA A 28 5.47 -7.37 14.50
C ALA A 28 5.48 -5.85 14.25
N LYS A 29 4.34 -5.16 14.41
CA LYS A 29 4.27 -3.69 14.32
C LYS A 29 5.16 -3.04 15.38
N ALA A 30 5.15 -3.55 16.63
CA ALA A 30 6.00 -3.06 17.71
C ALA A 30 7.51 -3.23 17.42
N ARG A 31 7.88 -4.29 16.70
CA ARG A 31 9.25 -4.50 16.18
C ARG A 31 9.59 -3.65 14.96
N GLY A 32 8.68 -2.80 14.48
CA GLY A 32 8.90 -1.94 13.31
C GLY A 32 8.71 -2.66 11.97
N VAL A 33 8.11 -3.86 11.95
CA VAL A 33 7.84 -4.57 10.70
C VAL A 33 6.87 -3.76 9.84
N LYS A 34 7.33 -3.31 8.68
CA LYS A 34 6.51 -2.61 7.69
C LYS A 34 5.67 -3.62 6.91
N PHE A 35 4.37 -3.62 7.19
CA PHE A 35 3.40 -4.44 6.47
C PHE A 35 2.97 -3.80 5.15
N GLY A 36 2.47 -4.64 4.24
CA GLY A 36 1.95 -4.23 2.94
C GLY A 36 2.98 -4.26 1.82
N ARG A 37 2.54 -3.88 0.62
CA ARG A 37 3.40 -3.85 -0.57
C ARG A 37 4.48 -2.77 -0.39
N PRO A 38 5.77 -3.06 -0.67
CA PRO A 38 6.81 -2.03 -0.64
C PRO A 38 6.49 -0.93 -1.66
N SER A 39 6.76 0.32 -1.28
CA SER A 39 6.55 1.45 -2.19
C SER A 39 7.57 1.39 -3.31
N ILE A 40 7.10 1.56 -4.55
CA ILE A 40 7.98 1.69 -5.71
C ILE A 40 8.70 3.06 -5.60
N PRO A 41 10.04 3.09 -5.68
CA PRO A 41 10.79 4.34 -5.64
C PRO A 41 10.33 5.30 -6.73
N ILE A 42 10.57 6.59 -6.50
CA ILE A 42 10.34 7.62 -7.51
C ILE A 42 11.55 7.57 -8.46
N PRO A 43 11.33 7.50 -9.79
CA PRO A 43 12.45 7.52 -10.74
C PRO A 43 13.14 8.89 -10.74
N ASP A 44 14.43 8.93 -11.04
CA ASP A 44 15.25 10.16 -10.94
C ASP A 44 14.74 11.29 -11.84
N ASN A 45 14.13 10.94 -12.99
CA ASN A 45 13.56 11.91 -13.92
C ASN A 45 12.22 12.51 -13.46
N PHE A 46 11.65 12.04 -12.35
CA PHE A 46 10.33 12.46 -11.89
C PHE A 46 10.23 13.97 -11.68
N ASN A 47 11.23 14.59 -11.06
CA ASN A 47 11.21 16.04 -10.78
C ASN A 47 11.18 16.85 -12.08
N GLN A 48 11.94 16.43 -13.09
CA GLN A 48 11.95 17.09 -14.39
C GLN A 48 10.59 16.95 -15.09
N MET A 49 10.01 15.75 -15.10
CA MET A 49 8.73 15.48 -15.73
C MET A 49 7.57 16.17 -15.00
N HIS A 50 7.61 16.20 -13.66
CA HIS A 50 6.66 16.92 -12.82
C HIS A 50 6.65 18.40 -13.14
N ARG A 51 7.84 19.03 -13.20
CA ARG A 51 7.97 20.44 -13.57
C ARG A 51 7.46 20.71 -14.98
N ALA A 52 7.86 19.90 -15.96
CA ALA A 52 7.41 20.07 -17.35
C ALA A 52 5.89 19.93 -17.49
N TRP A 53 5.27 18.99 -16.76
CA TRP A 53 3.82 18.83 -16.70
C TRP A 53 3.13 20.01 -16.04
N ARG A 54 3.65 20.50 -14.90
CA ARG A 54 3.11 21.68 -14.21
C ARG A 54 3.23 22.97 -15.01
N GLU A 55 4.28 23.09 -15.83
CA GLU A 55 4.47 24.19 -16.78
C GLU A 55 3.60 24.03 -18.05
N GLY A 56 2.84 22.93 -18.19
CA GLY A 56 1.97 22.68 -19.35
C GLY A 56 2.73 22.29 -20.63
N LYS A 57 4.03 21.96 -20.53
CA LYS A 57 4.88 21.59 -21.67
C LYS A 57 4.64 20.17 -22.18
N ILE A 58 4.22 19.28 -21.28
CA ILE A 58 3.88 17.89 -21.57
C ILE A 58 2.56 17.52 -20.88
N THR A 59 1.86 16.54 -21.43
CA THR A 59 0.65 15.99 -20.84
C THR A 59 0.96 15.10 -19.64
N LEU A 60 -0.07 14.83 -18.84
CA LEU A 60 0.02 13.89 -17.71
C LEU A 60 0.44 12.48 -18.17
N GLU A 61 -0.04 12.04 -19.34
CA GLU A 61 0.24 10.72 -19.89
C GLU A 61 1.70 10.59 -20.35
N GLU A 62 2.23 11.63 -21.01
CA GLU A 62 3.62 11.69 -21.43
C GLU A 62 4.57 11.71 -20.23
N ALA A 63 4.27 12.53 -19.21
CA ALA A 63 5.05 12.59 -17.98
C ALA A 63 5.07 11.24 -17.24
N ALA A 64 3.92 10.57 -17.17
CA ALA A 64 3.77 9.27 -16.55
C ALA A 64 4.52 8.17 -17.32
N LYS A 65 4.41 8.17 -18.65
CA LYS A 65 5.13 7.24 -19.54
C LYS A 65 6.64 7.40 -19.42
N ALA A 66 7.14 8.64 -19.40
CA ALA A 66 8.55 8.93 -19.18
C ALA A 66 9.05 8.42 -17.81
N CYS A 67 8.17 8.42 -16.79
CA CYS A 67 8.47 7.89 -15.47
C CYS A 67 8.14 6.39 -15.30
N ASN A 68 7.86 5.68 -16.39
CA ASN A 68 7.49 4.26 -16.42
C ASN A 68 6.40 3.87 -15.40
N MET A 69 5.37 4.71 -15.27
CA MET A 69 4.24 4.46 -14.37
C MET A 69 2.92 4.91 -15.00
N CYS A 70 1.79 4.44 -14.46
CA CYS A 70 0.48 4.88 -14.96
C CYS A 70 0.17 6.32 -14.52
N SER A 71 -0.64 7.03 -15.31
CA SER A 71 -1.01 8.44 -15.09
C SER A 71 -1.57 8.70 -13.70
N LYS A 72 -2.38 7.78 -13.15
CA LYS A 72 -2.92 7.87 -11.78
C LYS A 72 -1.82 7.80 -10.72
N THR A 73 -0.82 6.92 -10.92
CA THR A 73 0.32 6.81 -9.99
C THR A 73 1.19 8.05 -10.04
N PHE A 74 1.44 8.56 -11.26
CA PHE A 74 2.20 9.80 -11.44
C PHE A 74 1.51 10.99 -10.76
N TYR A 75 0.21 11.20 -11.02
CA TYR A 75 -0.57 12.26 -10.40
C TYR A 75 -0.57 12.16 -8.86
N GLY A 76 -0.79 10.96 -8.31
CA GLY A 76 -0.78 10.74 -6.87
C GLY A 76 0.60 10.99 -6.23
N LYS A 77 1.69 10.67 -6.93
CA LYS A 77 3.05 11.00 -6.50
C LYS A 77 3.31 12.52 -6.57
N ALA A 78 2.85 13.19 -7.62
CA ALA A 78 3.00 14.64 -7.80
C ALA A 78 2.30 15.44 -6.71
N VAL A 79 1.04 15.12 -6.41
CA VAL A 79 0.28 15.78 -5.34
C VAL A 79 0.94 15.56 -3.98
N LYS A 80 1.51 14.37 -3.72
CA LYS A 80 2.26 14.13 -2.49
C LYS A 80 3.53 14.96 -2.44
N TYR A 81 4.27 15.03 -3.55
CA TYR A 81 5.50 15.81 -3.65
C TYR A 81 5.29 17.30 -3.38
N GLU A 82 4.14 17.86 -3.78
CA GLU A 82 3.80 19.28 -3.57
C GLU A 82 3.28 19.61 -2.16
N ARG A 83 2.88 18.60 -1.38
CA ARG A 83 2.39 18.78 -0.01
C ARG A 83 3.51 18.81 1.03
N PHE A 84 4.74 18.53 0.60
CA PHE A 84 5.97 18.67 1.39
C PHE A 84 6.75 19.88 0.90
#